data_AF-A0A1J4U159-F1
#
_entry.id   AF-A0A1J4U159-F1
#
_cell.length_a   1.000
_cell.length_b   1.000
_cell.length_c   1.000
_cell.angle_alpha   90.00
_cell.angle_beta   90.00
_cell.angle_gamma   90.00
#
_symmetry.space_group_name_H-M   'P 1'
#
loop_
_entity.id
_entity.type
_entity.pdbx_description
1 polymer ?
#
loop_
_entity_poly.entity_id
_entity_poly.type
_entity_poly.pdbx_seq_one_letter_code
_entity_poly.pdbx_strand_id
1 'polypeptide(L)'
;MSKREITLYIVDIFIAINKLHRYTSKFTDAETFKWSELEWDASIRELEIIGEATKVLINSDILSNNKYRKIVDFRNMISHGYFGIDEDEVFMVIKERLETLNDELMELIKVQNISIMEAINLAIQENSFNKKLTEFLKNLRNKVQ
;
A
#
# COMPACT_ATOMS: atom_id res chain seq x y z
N MET A 1 1.86 11.07 20.17
CA MET A 1 2.38 10.05 19.23
C MET A 1 3.75 10.52 18.80
N SER A 2 4.80 9.71 19.01
CA SER A 2 6.14 10.05 18.49
C SER A 2 6.04 10.27 16.98
N LYS A 3 6.81 11.24 16.47
CA LYS A 3 6.87 11.51 15.03
C LYS A 3 7.40 10.24 14.35
N ARG A 4 6.51 9.46 13.73
CA ARG A 4 6.87 8.27 12.97
C ARG A 4 7.80 8.69 11.84
N GLU A 5 8.88 7.93 11.64
CA GLU A 5 9.80 8.20 10.54
C GLU A 5 9.11 8.06 9.17
N ILE A 6 9.45 8.95 8.25
CA ILE A 6 8.75 9.05 6.96
C ILE A 6 8.90 7.77 6.11
N THR A 7 10.03 7.10 6.25
CA THR A 7 10.40 5.85 5.58
C THR A 7 9.47 4.70 5.94
N LEU A 8 8.92 4.69 7.16
CA LEU A 8 7.96 3.68 7.59
C LEU A 8 6.64 3.76 6.79
N TYR A 9 6.22 4.95 6.36
CA TYR A 9 5.03 5.10 5.51
C TYR A 9 5.27 4.55 4.10
N ILE A 10 6.48 4.68 3.58
CA ILE A 10 6.83 4.09 2.28
C ILE A 10 6.80 2.55 2.39
N VAL A 11 7.36 1.99 3.45
CA VAL A 11 7.33 0.54 3.71
C VAL A 11 5.89 0.04 3.91
N ASP A 12 5.02 0.79 4.59
CA ASP A 12 3.60 0.44 4.73
C ASP A 12 2.92 0.29 3.36
N ILE A 13 3.17 1.20 2.42
CA ILE A 13 2.58 1.13 1.08
C ILE A 13 3.03 -0.17 0.39
N PHE A 14 4.31 -0.51 0.43
CA PHE A 14 4.81 -1.76 -0.16
C PHE A 14 4.17 -3.01 0.48
N ILE A 15 4.02 -3.02 1.81
CA ILE A 15 3.37 -4.12 2.53
C ILE A 15 1.90 -4.23 2.12
N ALA A 16 1.18 -3.12 2.06
CA ALA A 16 -0.22 -3.06 1.70
C ALA A 16 -0.45 -3.57 0.26
N ILE A 17 0.36 -3.11 -0.69
CA ILE A 17 0.33 -3.59 -2.08
C ILE A 17 0.60 -5.10 -2.14
N ASN A 18 1.61 -5.62 -1.43
CA ASN A 18 1.88 -7.06 -1.38
C ASN A 18 0.68 -7.86 -0.86
N LYS A 19 0.05 -7.39 0.21
CA LYS A 19 -1.13 -8.04 0.78
C LYS A 19 -2.32 -8.00 -0.17
N LEU A 20 -2.59 -6.86 -0.81
CA LEU A 20 -3.67 -6.70 -1.79
C LEU A 20 -3.52 -7.67 -2.97
N HIS A 21 -2.32 -7.84 -3.50
CA HIS A 21 -2.07 -8.85 -4.54
C HIS A 21 -2.35 -10.27 -4.05
N ARG A 22 -2.00 -10.59 -2.80
CA ARG A 22 -2.24 -11.92 -2.23
C ARG A 22 -3.71 -12.18 -1.92
N TYR A 23 -4.44 -11.18 -1.44
CA TYR A 23 -5.86 -11.31 -1.12
C TYR A 23 -6.69 -11.44 -2.39
N THR A 24 -6.31 -10.71 -3.44
CA THR A 24 -7.08 -10.67 -4.69
C THR A 24 -6.66 -11.70 -5.74
N SER A 25 -5.59 -12.48 -5.52
CA SER A 25 -5.00 -13.33 -6.57
C SER A 25 -5.92 -14.44 -7.06
N LYS A 26 -6.85 -14.91 -6.21
CA LYS A 26 -7.79 -16.00 -6.53
C LYS A 26 -9.06 -15.54 -7.26
N PHE A 27 -9.30 -14.24 -7.37
CA PHE A 27 -10.50 -13.70 -8.02
C PHE A 27 -10.18 -13.20 -9.42
N THR A 28 -11.12 -13.43 -10.33
CA THR A 28 -11.07 -13.00 -11.73
C THR A 28 -11.91 -11.77 -12.01
N ASP A 29 -12.84 -11.44 -11.11
CA ASP A 29 -13.83 -10.39 -11.26
C ASP A 29 -14.15 -9.75 -9.89
N ALA A 30 -14.73 -8.56 -9.94
CA ALA A 30 -15.02 -7.76 -8.75
C ALA A 30 -16.16 -8.33 -7.90
N GLU A 31 -17.15 -8.96 -8.52
CA GLU A 31 -18.32 -9.50 -7.84
C GLU A 31 -17.95 -10.65 -6.90
N THR A 32 -17.21 -11.65 -7.41
CA THR A 32 -16.73 -12.77 -6.59
C THR A 32 -15.74 -12.33 -5.52
N PHE A 33 -14.95 -11.29 -5.79
CA PHE A 33 -14.07 -10.66 -4.80
C PHE A 33 -14.87 -10.01 -3.66
N LYS A 34 -15.89 -9.21 -3.99
CA LYS A 34 -16.76 -8.53 -3.03
C LYS A 34 -17.50 -9.50 -2.12
N TRP A 35 -17.95 -10.64 -2.64
CA TRP A 35 -18.65 -11.66 -1.83
C TRP A 35 -17.73 -12.38 -0.85
N SER A 36 -16.41 -12.29 -1.03
CA SER A 36 -15.45 -12.85 -0.09
C SER A 36 -15.18 -11.84 1.02
N GLU A 37 -16.09 -11.75 1.99
CA GLU A 37 -16.10 -10.73 3.06
C GLU A 37 -14.72 -10.50 3.68
N LEU A 38 -13.98 -11.57 4.00
CA LEU A 38 -12.66 -11.47 4.60
C LEU A 38 -11.64 -10.77 3.68
N GLU A 39 -11.56 -11.17 2.42
CA GLU A 39 -10.62 -10.61 1.45
C GLU A 39 -11.03 -9.21 1.03
N TRP A 40 -12.34 -8.95 0.89
CA TRP A 40 -12.88 -7.64 0.61
C TRP A 40 -12.52 -6.66 1.73
N ASP A 41 -12.92 -6.96 2.97
CA ASP A 41 -12.68 -6.09 4.13
C ASP A 41 -11.19 -5.89 4.40
N ALA A 42 -10.38 -6.96 4.28
CA ALA A 42 -8.93 -6.87 4.40
C ALA A 42 -8.33 -5.97 3.32
N SER A 43 -8.83 -6.04 2.08
CA SER A 43 -8.34 -5.19 0.99
C SER A 43 -8.75 -3.73 1.16
N ILE A 44 -9.98 -3.46 1.59
CA ILE A 44 -10.44 -2.12 1.94
C ILE A 44 -9.51 -1.50 2.99
N ARG A 45 -9.17 -2.25 4.05
CA ARG A 45 -8.23 -1.80 5.08
C ARG A 45 -6.85 -1.45 4.52
N GLU A 46 -6.29 -2.28 3.64
CA GLU A 46 -4.97 -2.02 3.06
C GLU A 46 -4.99 -0.82 2.10
N LEU A 47 -6.09 -0.58 1.36
CA LEU A 47 -6.27 0.62 0.54
C LEU A 47 -6.32 1.90 1.37
N GLU A 48 -6.96 1.86 2.55
CA GLU A 48 -6.93 2.97 3.50
C GLU A 48 -5.52 3.27 4.01
N ILE A 49 -4.73 2.23 4.29
CA ILE A 49 -3.31 2.37 4.70
C ILE A 49 -2.53 3.09 3.59
N ILE A 50 -2.69 2.66 2.33
CA ILE A 50 -2.02 3.29 1.18
C ILE A 50 -2.41 4.77 1.09
N GLY A 51 -3.68 5.11 1.20
CA GLY A 51 -4.14 6.49 1.12
C GLY A 51 -3.66 7.36 2.28
N GLU A 52 -3.65 6.85 3.51
CA GLU A 52 -3.13 7.59 4.66
C GLU A 52 -1.61 7.81 4.57
N ALA A 53 -0.86 6.76 4.23
CA ALA A 53 0.58 6.87 4.02
C ALA A 53 0.91 7.86 2.89
N THR A 54 0.18 7.82 1.79
CA THR A 54 0.33 8.77 0.67
C THR A 54 0.07 10.20 1.11
N LYS A 55 -0.97 10.44 1.92
CA LYS A 55 -1.28 11.78 2.46
C LYS A 55 -0.14 12.32 3.31
N VAL A 56 0.47 11.48 4.16
CA VAL A 56 1.62 11.88 4.98
C VAL A 56 2.82 12.23 4.11
N LEU A 57 3.11 11.43 3.08
CA LEU A 57 4.22 11.67 2.14
C LEU A 57 4.03 12.93 1.29
N ILE A 58 2.79 13.28 0.94
CA ILE A 58 2.47 14.56 0.28
C ILE A 58 2.73 15.72 1.24
N ASN A 59 2.28 15.62 2.49
CA ASN A 59 2.44 16.69 3.49
C ASN A 59 3.91 16.89 3.92
N SER A 60 4.78 15.92 3.65
CA SER A 60 6.22 16.00 3.88
C SER A 60 7.03 16.33 2.63
N ASP A 61 6.36 16.76 1.54
CA ASP A 61 6.98 17.10 0.25
C ASP A 61 7.80 15.97 -0.41
N ILE A 62 7.59 14.72 0.00
CA ILE A 62 8.22 13.54 -0.65
C ILE A 62 7.47 13.21 -1.94
N LEU A 63 6.13 13.24 -1.89
CA LEU A 63 5.26 13.02 -3.05
C LEU A 63 4.61 14.31 -3.50
N SER A 64 4.54 14.54 -4.82
CA SER A 64 3.92 15.73 -5.36
C SER A 64 2.40 15.66 -5.23
N ASN A 65 1.80 16.70 -4.62
CA ASN A 65 0.35 16.75 -4.40
C ASN A 65 -0.46 16.50 -5.68
N ASN A 66 -0.12 17.18 -6.78
CA ASN A 66 -0.83 17.10 -8.06
C ASN A 66 -0.96 15.67 -8.63
N LYS A 67 0.02 14.81 -8.41
CA LYS A 67 0.07 13.46 -8.99
C LYS A 67 -0.60 12.43 -8.09
N TYR A 68 -0.41 12.55 -6.77
CA TYR A 68 -0.78 11.53 -5.80
C TYR A 68 -2.07 11.84 -5.03
N ARG A 69 -2.65 13.05 -5.17
CA ARG A 69 -3.91 13.45 -4.49
C ARG A 69 -5.06 12.47 -4.73
N LYS A 70 -5.17 11.93 -5.96
CA LYS A 70 -6.20 10.94 -6.33
C LYS A 70 -6.25 9.71 -5.41
N ILE A 71 -5.10 9.29 -4.86
CA ILE A 71 -5.01 8.14 -3.95
C ILE A 71 -5.60 8.49 -2.58
N VAL A 72 -5.33 9.72 -2.12
CA VAL A 72 -5.90 10.25 -0.86
C VAL A 72 -7.41 10.41 -1.00
N ASP A 73 -7.87 10.91 -2.14
CA ASP A 73 -9.29 11.10 -2.41
C ASP A 73 -10.03 9.76 -2.51
N PHE A 74 -9.43 8.76 -3.16
CA PHE A 74 -9.95 7.40 -3.19
C PHE A 74 -10.08 6.79 -1.78
N ARG A 75 -9.08 6.98 -0.91
CA ARG A 75 -9.18 6.60 0.50
C ARG A 75 -10.29 7.34 1.23
N ASN A 76 -10.50 8.63 0.97
CA ASN A 76 -11.59 9.39 1.59
C ASN A 76 -12.94 8.79 1.18
N MET A 77 -13.11 8.47 -0.11
CA MET A 77 -14.30 7.80 -0.63
C MET A 77 -14.55 6.46 0.06
N ILE A 78 -13.52 5.62 0.19
CA ILE A 78 -13.59 4.34 0.92
C ILE A 78 -14.02 4.56 2.38
N SER A 79 -13.36 5.48 3.10
CA SER A 79 -13.61 5.70 4.52
C SER A 79 -14.98 6.32 4.83
N HIS A 80 -15.63 6.94 3.85
CA HIS A 80 -16.95 7.54 3.98
C HIS A 80 -18.09 6.64 3.47
N GLY A 81 -17.78 5.54 2.78
CA GLY A 81 -18.75 4.73 2.05
C GLY A 81 -19.06 3.38 2.70
N TYR A 82 -19.88 3.35 3.75
CA TYR A 82 -20.60 2.11 4.11
C TYR A 82 -21.70 1.78 3.09
N PHE A 83 -22.05 2.72 2.20
CA PHE A 83 -22.87 2.55 1.00
C PHE A 83 -22.16 3.22 -0.20
N GLY A 84 -22.10 2.54 -1.35
CA GLY A 84 -21.66 3.15 -2.61
C GLY A 84 -20.18 2.99 -2.98
N ILE A 85 -19.42 2.10 -2.34
CA ILE A 85 -18.12 1.67 -2.87
C ILE A 85 -18.39 0.78 -4.09
N ASP A 86 -17.89 1.21 -5.25
CA ASP A 86 -17.95 0.48 -6.50
C ASP A 86 -16.86 -0.62 -6.50
N GLU A 87 -17.29 -1.88 -6.47
CA GLU A 87 -16.40 -3.04 -6.49
C GLU A 87 -15.54 -3.13 -7.73
N ASP A 88 -16.05 -2.71 -8.90
CA ASP A 88 -15.30 -2.72 -10.14
C ASP A 88 -14.18 -1.67 -10.05
N GLU A 89 -14.45 -0.51 -9.47
CA GLU A 89 -13.42 0.50 -9.24
C GLU A 89 -12.33 -0.01 -8.28
N VAL A 90 -12.73 -0.61 -7.14
CA VAL A 90 -11.78 -1.18 -6.18
C VAL A 90 -10.91 -2.25 -6.84
N PHE A 91 -11.53 -3.19 -7.54
CA PHE A 91 -10.83 -4.30 -8.17
C PHE A 91 -9.89 -3.82 -9.28
N MET A 92 -10.32 -2.87 -10.12
CA MET A 92 -9.48 -2.23 -11.14
C MET A 92 -8.28 -1.52 -10.51
N VAL A 93 -8.49 -0.74 -9.43
CA VAL A 93 -7.37 -0.07 -8.73
C VAL A 93 -6.34 -1.09 -8.27
N ILE A 94 -6.78 -2.19 -7.65
CA ILE A 94 -5.87 -3.23 -7.16
C ILE A 94 -5.13 -3.94 -8.30
N LYS A 95 -5.82 -4.27 -9.40
CA LYS A 95 -5.24 -5.06 -10.50
C LYS A 95 -4.36 -4.25 -11.44
N GLU A 96 -4.65 -2.97 -11.64
CA GLU A 96 -4.04 -2.19 -12.71
C GLU A 96 -3.19 -1.01 -12.23
N ARG A 97 -3.53 -0.40 -11.08
CA ARG A 97 -2.96 0.90 -10.69
C ARG A 97 -1.92 0.81 -9.58
N LEU A 98 -2.00 -0.20 -8.72
CA LEU A 98 -1.07 -0.33 -7.59
C LEU A 98 0.36 -0.68 -8.03
N GLU A 99 0.53 -1.44 -9.12
CA GLU A 99 1.88 -1.75 -9.62
C GLU A 99 2.59 -0.48 -10.08
N THR A 100 1.87 0.44 -10.75
CA THR A 100 2.43 1.74 -11.11
C THR A 100 2.87 2.54 -9.89
N LEU A 101 2.08 2.56 -8.82
CA LEU A 101 2.47 3.23 -7.57
C LEU A 101 3.72 2.57 -6.95
N ASN A 102 3.78 1.24 -6.96
CA ASN A 102 4.93 0.48 -6.45
C ASN A 102 6.22 0.87 -7.20
N ASP A 103 6.18 0.89 -8.53
CA ASP A 103 7.33 1.23 -9.37
C ASP A 103 7.77 2.69 -9.19
N GLU A 104 6.81 3.62 -9.13
CA GLU A 104 7.08 5.03 -8.90
C GLU A 104 7.75 5.28 -7.53
N LEU A 105 7.32 4.57 -6.48
CA LEU A 105 7.96 4.68 -5.16
C LEU A 105 9.37 4.09 -5.16
N MET A 106 9.58 2.97 -5.87
CA MET A 106 10.91 2.37 -6.02
C MET A 106 11.87 3.30 -6.78
N GLU A 107 11.39 3.97 -7.83
CA GLU A 107 12.17 4.97 -8.57
C GLU A 107 12.47 6.19 -7.68
N LEU A 108 11.46 6.69 -6.97
CA LEU A 108 11.60 7.83 -6.07
C LEU A 108 12.65 7.59 -4.98
N ILE A 109 12.65 6.41 -4.36
CA ILE A 109 13.66 6.01 -3.37
C ILE A 109 15.07 6.15 -3.94
N LYS A 110 15.28 5.69 -5.17
CA LYS A 110 16.58 5.74 -5.86
C LYS A 110 16.97 7.18 -6.20
N VAL A 111 16.07 7.94 -6.83
CA VAL A 111 16.36 9.31 -7.28
C VAL A 111 16.64 10.25 -6.12
N GLN A 112 15.90 10.11 -5.02
CA GLN A 112 16.05 10.95 -3.82
C GLN A 112 17.06 10.39 -2.80
N ASN A 113 17.71 9.24 -3.08
CA ASN A 113 18.63 8.54 -2.17
C ASN A 113 18.05 8.30 -0.77
N ILE A 114 16.76 7.92 -0.70
CA ILE A 114 16.08 7.68 0.58
C ILE A 114 16.45 6.28 1.09
N SER A 115 17.15 6.19 2.22
CA SER A 115 17.39 4.89 2.85
C SER A 115 16.16 4.42 3.61
N ILE A 116 15.54 3.33 3.16
CA ILE A 116 14.41 2.66 3.85
C ILE A 116 14.82 1.38 4.60
N MET A 117 16.12 1.12 4.71
CA MET A 117 16.65 -0.14 5.26
C MET A 117 16.26 -0.36 6.72
N GLU A 118 16.30 0.68 7.55
CA GLU A 118 15.89 0.60 8.95
C GLU A 118 14.40 0.29 9.07
N ALA A 119 13.56 1.00 8.30
CA ALA A 119 12.12 0.74 8.25
C ALA A 119 11.79 -0.70 7.81
N ILE A 120 12.51 -1.25 6.83
CA ILE A 120 12.33 -2.65 6.41
C ILE A 120 12.75 -3.62 7.53
N ASN A 121 13.88 -3.38 8.18
CA ASN A 121 14.34 -4.26 9.26
C ASN A 121 13.39 -4.25 10.46
N LEU A 122 12.86 -3.08 10.83
CA LEU A 122 11.82 -2.96 11.85
C LEU A 122 10.57 -3.74 11.45
N ALA A 123 10.10 -3.59 10.22
CA ALA A 123 8.94 -4.32 9.72
C ALA A 123 9.16 -5.85 9.73
N ILE A 124 10.37 -6.33 9.40
CA ILE A 124 10.73 -7.75 9.49
C ILE A 124 10.66 -8.24 10.94
N GLN A 125 11.19 -7.46 11.89
CA GLN A 125 11.17 -7.81 13.30
C GLN A 125 9.75 -7.90 13.86
N GLU A 126 8.92 -6.88 13.59
CA GLU A 126 7.52 -6.83 14.02
C GLU A 126 6.70 -7.99 13.44
N ASN A 127 7.01 -8.40 12.21
CA ASN A 127 6.28 -9.45 11.50
C ASN A 127 6.99 -10.80 11.52
N SER A 128 7.88 -11.05 12.49
CA SER A 128 8.76 -12.23 12.54
C SER A 128 8.04 -13.59 12.41
N PHE A 129 6.78 -13.69 12.85
CA PHE A 129 5.97 -14.91 12.72
C PHE A 129 5.18 -15.01 11.40
N ASN A 130 5.09 -13.94 10.62
CA ASN A 130 4.43 -13.92 9.32
C ASN A 130 5.43 -14.25 8.20
N LYS A 131 5.60 -15.55 7.92
CA LYS A 131 6.58 -16.06 6.94
C LYS A 131 6.45 -15.41 5.56
N LYS A 132 5.22 -15.31 5.03
CA LYS A 132 4.96 -14.74 3.70
C LYS A 132 5.38 -13.27 3.62
N LEU A 133 5.08 -12.50 4.67
CA LEU A 133 5.43 -11.07 4.71
C LEU A 133 6.94 -10.86 4.94
N THR A 134 7.55 -11.64 5.82
CA THR A 134 9.00 -11.54 6.07
C THR A 134 9.83 -11.95 4.87
N GLU A 135 9.40 -12.93 4.08
CA GLU A 135 10.02 -13.27 2.80
C GLU A 135 9.93 -12.12 1.80
N PHE A 136 8.74 -11.54 1.63
CA PHE A 136 8.55 -10.34 0.81
C PHE A 136 9.48 -9.19 1.24
N LEU A 137 9.53 -8.87 2.54
CA LEU A 137 10.35 -7.78 3.06
C LEU A 137 11.85 -8.04 2.89
N LYS A 138 12.32 -9.28 3.02
CA LYS A 138 13.72 -9.64 2.72
C LYS A 138 14.05 -9.44 1.24
N ASN A 139 13.13 -9.80 0.34
CA ASN A 139 13.31 -9.58 -1.09
C ASN A 139 13.30 -8.08 -1.42
N LEU A 140 12.40 -7.30 -0.82
CA LEU A 140 12.35 -5.85 -0.96
C LEU A 140 13.67 -5.22 -0.49
N ARG A 141 14.17 -5.64 0.69
CA ARG A 141 15.47 -5.20 1.23
C ARG A 141 16.61 -5.37 0.23
N ASN A 142 16.68 -6.53 -0.45
CA ASN A 142 17.73 -6.80 -1.43
C ASN A 142 17.59 -5.96 -2.71
N LYS A 143 16.38 -5.49 -3.06
CA LYS A 143 16.14 -4.64 -4.24
C LYS A 143 16.48 -3.17 -4.00
N VAL A 144 16.52 -2.73 -2.74
CA VAL A 144 16.78 -1.34 -2.34
C VAL A 144 18.14 -1.14 -1.68
N GLN A 145 18.92 -2.22 -1.56
CA GLN A 145 20.33 -2.20 -1.19
C GLN A 145 21.18 -1.69 -2.36
#